data_AF-A0A7X9AI44-F1
#
_entry.id   AF-A0A7X9AI44-F1
#
_cell.length_a   1.000
_cell.length_b   1.000
_cell.length_c   1.000
_cell.angle_alpha   90.00
_cell.angle_beta   90.00
_cell.angle_gamma   90.00
#
_symmetry.space_group_name_H-M   'P 1'
#
loop_
_entity.id
_entity.type
_entity.pdbx_description
1 polymer ?
#
loop_
_entity_poly.entity_id
_entity_poly.type
_entity_poly.pdbx_seq_one_letter_code
_entity_poly.pdbx_strand_id
1 'polypeptide(L)'
;MGPRPIDLHLKALKSMGAKINDAQRGFIHCEADKLKGCDIQLDYPSVGATENIMLASVFADGETIIRNAAKEPEILDLQNYLQATGVRVTGAGTSIIRIEGGEHILRNAEHTIITDRIVAG
;
A
#
# COMPACT_ATOMS: atom_id res chain seq x y z
N MET A 1 24.60 -1.11 -0.66
CA MET A 1 23.26 -0.54 -0.41
C MET A 1 23.29 0.93 -0.84
N GLY A 2 22.59 1.27 -1.92
CA GLY A 2 22.49 2.65 -2.42
C GLY A 2 21.39 3.44 -1.70
N PRO A 3 21.19 4.73 -2.06
CA PRO A 3 20.08 5.51 -1.53
C PRO A 3 18.75 4.82 -1.85
N ARG A 4 17.88 4.69 -0.84
CA ARG A 4 16.50 4.20 -0.98
C ARG A 4 15.54 5.36 -0.73
N PRO A 5 15.36 6.25 -1.72
CA PRO A 5 14.44 7.37 -1.57
C PRO A 5 13.00 6.85 -1.46
N ILE A 6 12.18 7.63 -0.76
CA ILE A 6 10.78 7.31 -0.47
C ILE A 6 9.80 8.07 -1.37
N ASP A 7 10.31 8.69 -2.44
CA ASP A 7 9.55 9.58 -3.31
C ASP A 7 8.30 8.91 -3.88
N LEU A 8 8.36 7.61 -4.16
CA LEU A 8 7.21 6.83 -4.62
C LEU A 8 6.06 6.79 -3.61
N HIS A 9 6.38 6.69 -2.32
CA HIS A 9 5.37 6.68 -1.26
C HIS A 9 4.68 8.04 -1.19
N LEU A 10 5.46 9.13 -1.22
CA LEU A 10 4.95 10.49 -1.14
C LEU A 10 4.16 10.88 -2.38
N LYS A 11 4.64 10.50 -3.59
CA LYS A 11 3.94 10.70 -4.86
C LYS A 11 2.58 10.01 -4.84
N ALA A 12 2.52 8.77 -4.38
CA ALA A 12 1.27 8.03 -4.30
C ALA A 12 0.28 8.64 -3.30
N LEU A 13 0.73 8.99 -2.08
CA LEU A 13 -0.11 9.66 -1.09
C LEU A 13 -0.64 11.02 -1.61
N LYS A 14 0.20 11.79 -2.32
CA LYS A 14 -0.24 13.02 -2.99
C LYS A 14 -1.32 12.76 -4.02
N SER A 15 -1.17 11.72 -4.86
CA SER A 15 -2.20 11.33 -5.84
C SER A 15 -3.52 10.94 -5.18
N MET A 16 -3.47 10.36 -3.99
CA MET A 16 -4.65 10.04 -3.17
C MET A 16 -5.24 11.26 -2.43
N GLY A 17 -4.66 12.46 -2.61
CA GLY A 17 -5.15 13.71 -2.04
C GLY A 17 -4.44 14.19 -0.77
N ALA A 18 -3.37 13.52 -0.33
CA ALA A 18 -2.60 13.98 0.82
C ALA A 18 -1.75 15.21 0.48
N LYS A 19 -1.76 16.20 1.38
CA LYS A 19 -0.78 17.29 1.38
C LYS A 19 0.45 16.82 2.14
N ILE A 20 1.61 17.01 1.53
CA ILE A 20 2.90 16.69 2.13
C ILE A 20 3.56 18.01 2.47
N ASN A 21 3.64 18.31 3.76
CA ASN A 21 4.28 19.50 4.27
C ASN A 21 5.79 19.24 4.39
N ASP A 22 6.59 20.24 4.01
CA ASP A 22 8.05 20.11 3.97
C ASP A 22 8.62 19.61 5.29
N ALA A 23 9.67 18.81 5.16
CA ALA A 23 10.30 18.09 6.24
C ALA A 23 11.01 19.04 7.21
N GLN A 24 10.26 19.67 8.10
CA GLN A 24 10.86 20.37 9.23
C GLN A 24 11.49 19.32 10.16
N ARG A 25 12.80 19.47 10.41
CA ARG A 25 13.56 18.67 11.40
C ARG A 25 13.64 17.16 11.08
N GLY A 26 13.60 16.77 9.81
CA GLY A 26 13.80 15.37 9.39
C GLY A 26 12.57 14.47 9.51
N PHE A 27 11.39 15.04 9.78
CA PHE A 27 10.11 14.33 9.77
C PHE A 27 9.36 14.57 8.47
N ILE A 28 8.47 13.64 8.12
CA ILE A 28 7.57 13.80 6.98
C ILE A 28 6.18 14.00 7.54
N HIS A 29 5.58 15.15 7.23
CA HIS A 29 4.24 15.47 7.66
C HIS A 29 3.27 15.33 6.48
N CYS A 30 2.35 14.38 6.60
CA CYS A 30 1.30 14.12 5.62
C CYS A 30 -0.07 14.40 6.27
N GLU A 31 -0.93 15.16 5.60
CA GLU A 31 -2.29 15.43 6.06
C GLU A 31 -3.30 15.24 4.92
N ALA A 32 -4.48 14.72 5.22
CA ALA A 32 -5.61 14.64 4.31
C ALA A 32 -6.90 14.61 5.12
N ASP A 33 -7.92 15.38 4.71
CA ASP A 33 -9.25 15.28 5.33
C ASP A 33 -9.88 13.91 5.04
N LYS A 34 -9.70 13.42 3.80
CA LYS A 34 -10.05 12.08 3.36
C LYS A 34 -9.17 11.71 2.18
N LEU A 35 -8.57 10.51 2.21
CA LEU A 35 -7.89 9.97 1.03
C LEU A 35 -8.94 9.52 0.01
N LYS A 36 -8.59 9.61 -1.28
CA LYS A 36 -9.43 9.14 -2.39
C LYS A 36 -8.72 8.05 -3.15
N GLY A 37 -9.47 7.04 -3.55
CA GLY A 37 -8.98 6.03 -4.47
C GLY A 37 -8.63 6.65 -5.82
N CYS A 38 -7.55 6.17 -6.43
CA CYS A 38 -7.07 6.66 -7.71
C CYS A 38 -6.22 5.59 -8.44
N ASP A 39 -5.87 5.86 -9.70
CA ASP A 39 -4.96 5.03 -10.49
C ASP A 39 -3.51 5.51 -10.28
N ILE A 40 -2.66 4.65 -9.72
CA ILE A 40 -1.29 4.95 -9.33
C ILE A 40 -0.33 4.09 -10.14
N GLN A 41 0.46 4.74 -11.01
CA GLN A 41 1.56 4.13 -11.73
C GLN A 41 2.87 4.26 -10.95
N LEU A 42 3.45 3.12 -10.54
CA LEU A 42 4.79 3.10 -9.95
C LEU A 42 5.87 3.07 -11.03
N ASP A 43 6.90 3.90 -10.85
CA ASP A 43 8.02 4.01 -11.79
C ASP A 43 8.90 2.73 -11.75
N TYR A 44 8.93 2.03 -10.62
CA TYR A 44 9.47 0.67 -10.45
C TYR A 44 8.71 -0.08 -9.36
N PRO A 45 8.71 -1.43 -9.35
CA PRO A 45 7.93 -2.23 -8.39
C PRO A 45 8.55 -2.21 -6.98
N SER A 46 8.40 -1.10 -6.27
CA SER A 46 8.85 -0.95 -4.89
C SER A 46 7.93 -1.72 -3.93
N VAL A 47 8.49 -2.66 -3.16
CA VAL A 47 7.79 -3.43 -2.12
C VAL A 47 7.12 -2.48 -1.12
N GLY A 48 7.91 -1.63 -0.45
CA GLY A 48 7.39 -0.74 0.58
C GLY A 48 6.38 0.28 0.05
N ALA A 49 6.54 0.76 -1.19
CA ALA A 49 5.56 1.68 -1.77
C ALA A 49 4.24 0.94 -2.03
N THR A 50 4.30 -0.28 -2.57
CA THR A 50 3.13 -1.13 -2.81
C THR A 50 2.37 -1.39 -1.50
N GLU A 51 3.07 -1.78 -0.44
CA GLU A 51 2.49 -2.02 0.90
C GLU A 51 1.82 -0.77 1.46
N ASN A 52 2.52 0.38 1.45
CA ASN A 52 1.96 1.63 1.97
C ASN A 52 0.71 2.06 1.22
N ILE A 53 0.70 1.92 -0.11
CA ILE A 53 -0.47 2.27 -0.92
C ILE A 53 -1.62 1.31 -0.63
N MET A 54 -1.37 0.00 -0.53
CA MET A 54 -2.40 -0.98 -0.16
C MET A 54 -3.06 -0.61 1.17
N LEU A 55 -2.27 -0.31 2.19
CA LEU A 55 -2.75 0.09 3.53
C LEU A 55 -3.51 1.42 3.50
N ALA A 56 -2.96 2.44 2.83
CA ALA A 56 -3.61 3.74 2.70
C ALA A 56 -4.95 3.64 1.95
N SER A 57 -5.05 2.71 0.99
CA SER A 57 -6.25 2.49 0.16
C SER A 57 -7.39 1.86 0.93
N VAL A 58 -7.14 1.19 2.05
CA VAL A 58 -8.19 0.52 2.85
C VAL A 58 -9.30 1.50 3.21
N PHE A 59 -8.96 2.68 3.71
CA PHE A 59 -9.95 3.69 4.14
C PHE A 59 -10.12 4.85 3.14
N ALA A 60 -9.50 4.76 1.97
CA ALA A 60 -9.66 5.77 0.93
C ALA A 60 -11.06 5.68 0.30
N ASP A 61 -11.60 6.82 -0.14
CA ASP A 61 -12.91 6.86 -0.79
C ASP A 61 -12.82 6.37 -2.24
N GLY A 62 -13.37 5.19 -2.53
CA GLY A 62 -13.42 4.60 -3.87
C GLY A 62 -12.33 3.55 -4.17
N GLU A 63 -12.20 3.17 -5.45
CA GLU A 63 -11.22 2.16 -5.90
C GLU A 63 -9.83 2.79 -6.07
N THR A 64 -8.80 2.10 -5.55
CA THR A 64 -7.40 2.36 -5.87
C THR A 64 -6.84 1.25 -6.75
N ILE A 65 -6.15 1.63 -7.83
CA ILE A 65 -5.47 0.70 -8.74
C ILE A 65 -3.97 1.00 -8.66
N ILE A 66 -3.17 0.02 -8.24
CA ILE A 66 -1.72 0.11 -8.24
C ILE A 66 -1.21 -0.60 -9.48
N ARG A 67 -0.54 0.13 -10.38
CA ARG A 67 0.11 -0.40 -11.58
C ARG A 67 1.61 -0.50 -11.38
N ASN A 68 2.19 -1.56 -11.95
CA ASN A 68 3.58 -1.94 -11.74
C ASN A 68 3.89 -2.21 -10.26
N ALA A 69 2.94 -2.86 -9.58
CA ALA A 69 3.07 -3.27 -8.19
C ALA A 69 4.16 -4.33 -7.99
N ALA A 70 4.72 -4.37 -6.78
CA ALA A 70 5.61 -5.43 -6.35
C ALA A 70 4.85 -6.78 -6.28
N LYS A 71 5.55 -7.88 -6.53
CA LYS A 71 4.98 -9.23 -6.74
C LYS A 71 5.47 -10.25 -5.72
N GLU A 72 6.18 -9.77 -4.72
CA GLU A 72 6.81 -10.56 -3.70
C GLU A 72 5.76 -11.29 -2.84
N PRO A 73 6.07 -12.48 -2.30
CA PRO A 73 5.21 -13.23 -1.40
C PRO A 73 4.66 -12.41 -0.22
N GLU A 74 5.40 -11.44 0.30
CA GLU A 74 4.95 -10.57 1.40
C GLU A 74 3.80 -9.65 0.95
N ILE A 75 3.74 -9.25 -0.33
CA ILE A 75 2.60 -8.49 -0.88
C ILE A 75 1.35 -9.37 -0.94
N LEU A 76 1.52 -10.64 -1.32
CA LEU A 76 0.43 -11.62 -1.31
C LEU A 76 -0.03 -11.92 0.12
N ASP A 77 0.89 -12.03 1.08
CA ASP A 77 0.59 -12.24 2.48
C ASP A 77 -0.21 -11.05 3.06
N LEU A 78 0.21 -9.82 2.76
CA LEU A 78 -0.51 -8.61 3.15
C LEU A 78 -1.93 -8.57 2.52
N GLN A 79 -2.08 -8.93 1.25
CA GLN A 79 -3.40 -9.05 0.63
C GLN A 79 -4.28 -10.06 1.38
N ASN A 80 -3.75 -11.24 1.70
CA ASN A 80 -4.51 -12.29 2.39
C ASN A 80 -4.96 -11.82 3.78
N TYR A 81 -4.07 -11.14 4.52
CA TYR A 81 -4.41 -10.51 5.79
C TYR A 81 -5.55 -9.48 5.64
N LEU A 82 -5.42 -8.55 4.69
CA LEU A 82 -6.45 -7.53 4.44
C LEU A 82 -7.79 -8.16 4.05
N GLN A 83 -7.80 -9.20 3.21
CA GLN A 83 -9.01 -9.95 2.87
C GLN A 83 -9.64 -10.61 4.10
N ALA A 84 -8.84 -11.20 5.00
CA ALA A 84 -9.32 -11.80 6.24
C ALA A 84 -9.99 -10.78 7.17
N THR A 85 -9.52 -9.51 7.16
CA THR A 85 -10.17 -8.41 7.89
C THR A 85 -11.43 -7.85 7.21
N GLY A 86 -11.76 -8.32 6.01
CA GLY A 86 -12.96 -7.95 5.25
C GLY A 86 -12.74 -6.93 4.13
N VAL A 87 -11.49 -6.53 3.87
CA VAL A 87 -11.16 -5.59 2.79
C VAL A 87 -11.22 -6.29 1.44
N ARG A 88 -11.83 -5.66 0.43
CA ARG A 88 -11.81 -6.16 -0.95
C ARG A 88 -10.54 -5.69 -1.65
N VAL A 89 -9.54 -6.57 -1.67
CA VAL A 89 -8.27 -6.37 -2.39
C VAL A 89 -7.96 -7.59 -3.26
N THR A 90 -7.48 -7.37 -4.48
CA THR A 90 -7.13 -8.44 -5.43
C THR A 90 -5.91 -8.08 -6.27
N GLY A 91 -5.26 -9.10 -6.85
CA GLY A 91 -4.19 -8.92 -7.83
C GLY A 91 -2.76 -8.95 -7.27
N ALA A 92 -2.55 -9.14 -5.96
CA ALA A 92 -1.21 -9.39 -5.41
C ALA A 92 -0.53 -10.60 -6.07
N GLY A 93 0.78 -10.50 -6.28
CA GLY A 93 1.54 -11.44 -7.11
C GLY A 93 1.47 -11.12 -8.62
N THR A 94 0.64 -10.17 -9.04
CA THR A 94 0.61 -9.62 -10.41
C THR A 94 1.12 -8.18 -10.45
N SER A 95 1.24 -7.59 -11.64
CA SER A 95 1.65 -6.18 -11.78
C SER A 95 0.53 -5.17 -11.51
N ILE A 96 -0.71 -5.62 -11.27
CA ILE A 96 -1.86 -4.75 -11.02
C ILE A 96 -2.57 -5.21 -9.77
N ILE A 97 -2.66 -4.34 -8.76
CA ILE A 97 -3.43 -4.58 -7.53
C ILE A 97 -4.61 -3.62 -7.50
N ARG A 98 -5.78 -4.11 -7.11
CA ARG A 98 -7.02 -3.32 -6.96
C ARG A 98 -7.50 -3.39 -5.53
N ILE A 99 -7.80 -2.25 -4.93
CA ILE A 99 -8.32 -2.13 -3.57
C ILE A 99 -9.58 -1.29 -3.60
N GLU A 100 -10.70 -1.83 -3.10
CA GLU A 100 -11.92 -1.05 -2.88
C GLU A 100 -11.90 -0.48 -1.47
N GLY A 101 -11.58 0.81 -1.38
CA GLY A 101 -11.58 1.55 -0.13
C GLY A 101 -12.97 2.00 0.30
N GLY A 102 -13.10 2.39 1.56
CA GLY A 102 -14.32 2.99 2.10
C GLY A 102 -14.37 2.96 3.62
N GLU A 103 -15.57 3.18 4.16
CA GLU A 103 -15.83 3.07 5.60
C GLU A 103 -15.94 1.59 6.00
N HIS A 104 -14.79 0.91 6.07
CA HIS A 104 -14.73 -0.49 6.51
C HIS A 104 -14.73 -0.57 8.03
N ILE A 105 -15.54 -1.49 8.57
CA ILE A 105 -15.33 -2.00 9.92
C ILE A 105 -14.46 -3.25 9.77
N LEU A 106 -13.18 -3.13 10.11
CA LEU A 106 -12.26 -4.26 10.05
C LEU A 106 -12.68 -5.31 11.07
N ARG A 107 -12.74 -6.56 10.62
CA ARG A 107 -13.04 -7.71 11.47
C ARG A 107 -11.77 -8.19 12.15
N ASN A 108 -11.92 -8.79 13.34
CA ASN A 108 -10.84 -9.57 13.92
C ASN A 108 -10.48 -10.71 12.97
N ALA A 109 -9.18 -10.84 12.69
CA ALA A 109 -8.63 -11.89 11.83
C ALA A 109 -7.45 -12.54 12.54
N GLU A 110 -7.43 -13.87 12.54
CA GLU A 110 -6.22 -14.64 12.85
C GLU A 110 -5.47 -14.87 11.55
N HIS A 111 -4.19 -14.51 11.52
CA HIS A 111 -3.35 -14.63 10.34
C HIS A 111 -1.98 -15.18 10.72
N THR A 112 -1.55 -16.22 10.01
CA THR A 112 -0.23 -16.82 10.21
C THR A 112 0.73 -16.25 9.17
N ILE A 113 1.79 -15.60 9.65
CA ILE A 113 2.81 -15.00 8.79
C ILE A 113 3.54 -16.10 8.00
N ILE A 114 3.85 -15.81 6.73
CA ILE A 114 4.62 -16.71 5.87
C ILE A 114 6.01 -17.01 6.43
N THR A 115 6.60 -18.13 6.03
CA THR A 115 7.98 -18.49 6.39
C THR A 115 8.98 -17.52 5.77
N ASP A 116 10.05 -17.21 6.50
CA ASP A 116 11.14 -16.35 6.00
C ASP A 116 11.88 -17.04 4.85
N ARG A 117 11.69 -16.51 3.64
CA ARG A 117 12.30 -17.02 2.40
C ARG A 117 13.76 -16.60 2.19
N ILE A 118 14.27 -15.63 2.94
CA ILE A 118 15.68 -15.20 2.88
C ILE A 118 16.54 -16.10 3.76
N VAL A 119 16.01 -16.58 4.88
CA VAL A 119 16.71 -17.47 5.81
C VAL A 119 16.62 -18.95 5.40
N ALA A 120 15.57 -19.35 4.68
CA ALA A 120 15.36 -20.73 4.25
C ALA A 120 16.05 -21.11 2.92
N GLY A 121 16.67 -20.14 2.23
CA GLY A 121 17.32 -20.31 0.92
C GLY A 121 18.84 -20.31 0.97
#